data_AF-A0A8T3VLN2-F1
#
_entry.id   AF-A0A8T3VLN2-F1
#
_cell.length_a   1.000
_cell.length_b   1.000
_cell.length_c   1.000
_cell.angle_alpha   90.00
_cell.angle_beta   90.00
_cell.angle_gamma   90.00
#
_symmetry.space_group_name_H-M   'P 1'
#
loop_
_entity.id
_entity.type
_entity.pdbx_description
1 polymer ?
#
loop_
_entity_poly.entity_id
_entity_poly.type
_entity_poly.pdbx_seq_one_letter_code
_entity_poly.pdbx_strand_id
1 'polypeptide(L)'
;MFVATLDGIFKYEDLPDEYEPYVQFKATIDKRELKADDEIAILNIAGTSTHHVLFLDSYKNTREIEKELKEADAKINHTTLKIIGGHL
;
A
#
# COMPACT_ATOMS: atom_id res chain seq x y z
N MET A 1 -5.60 -0.29 -17.95
CA MET A 1 -4.24 -0.22 -17.40
C MET A 1 -4.03 1.10 -16.70
N PHE A 2 -4.18 1.08 -15.37
CA PHE A 2 -3.88 2.23 -14.52
C PHE A 2 -2.45 2.09 -13.98
N VAL A 3 -1.83 3.21 -13.60
CA VAL A 3 -0.47 3.19 -13.01
C VAL A 3 -0.60 3.47 -11.52
N ALA A 4 -0.22 2.52 -10.68
CA ALA A 4 -0.12 2.70 -9.24
C ALA A 4 1.26 3.30 -8.90
N THR A 5 1.23 4.53 -8.38
CA THR A 5 2.41 5.27 -7.91
C THR A 5 2.41 5.29 -6.40
N LEU A 6 3.59 5.16 -5.78
CA LEU A 6 3.72 5.35 -4.34
C LEU A 6 3.44 6.80 -4.05
N ASP A 7 2.46 7.04 -3.18
CA ASP A 7 2.25 8.36 -2.62
C ASP A 7 3.19 8.55 -1.42
N GLY A 8 3.23 7.56 -0.52
CA GLY A 8 4.16 7.52 0.60
C GLY A 8 4.10 6.21 1.37
N ILE A 9 5.09 6.01 2.25
CA ILE A 9 5.08 4.95 3.26
C ILE A 9 5.02 5.64 4.61
N PHE A 10 4.01 5.29 5.40
CA PHE A 10 3.78 5.84 6.73
C PHE A 10 3.65 4.68 7.72
N LYS A 11 4.10 4.89 8.95
CA LYS A 11 3.78 3.97 10.04
C LYS A 11 2.36 4.20 10.49
N TYR A 12 1.68 3.20 11.02
CA TYR A 12 0.33 3.38 11.58
C TYR A 12 0.29 4.48 12.66
N GLU A 13 1.35 4.59 13.47
CA GLU A 13 1.49 5.68 14.46
C GLU A 13 1.66 7.08 13.85
N ASP A 14 2.22 7.18 12.65
CA ASP A 14 2.53 8.45 11.97
C ASP A 14 1.56 8.73 10.81
N LEU A 15 0.56 7.86 10.63
CA LEU A 15 -0.41 7.92 9.57
C LEU A 15 -1.40 9.06 9.87
N PRO A 16 -1.61 10.02 8.95
CA PRO A 16 -2.60 11.05 9.17
C PRO A 16 -4.02 10.47 9.22
N ASP A 17 -4.87 11.06 10.06
CA ASP A 17 -6.29 10.71 10.27
C ASP A 17 -7.07 10.52 8.95
N GLU A 18 -6.65 11.18 7.86
CA GLU A 18 -7.30 11.03 6.54
C GLU A 18 -7.18 9.59 5.98
N TYR A 19 -6.08 8.90 6.25
CA TYR A 19 -5.83 7.55 5.76
C TYR A 19 -6.26 6.48 6.77
N GLU A 20 -6.43 6.85 8.03
CA GLU A 20 -6.83 5.96 9.11
C GLU A 20 -8.10 5.14 8.80
N PRO A 21 -9.20 5.71 8.27
CA PRO A 21 -10.38 4.92 7.90
C PRO A 21 -10.11 3.95 6.75
N TYR A 22 -9.23 4.27 5.80
CA TYR A 22 -8.87 3.37 4.70
C TYR A 22 -8.04 2.18 5.20
N VAL A 23 -7.13 2.46 6.12
CA VAL A 23 -6.29 1.45 6.79
C VAL A 23 -7.14 0.52 7.64
N GLN A 24 -8.01 1.06 8.49
CA GLN A 24 -8.95 0.27 9.29
C GLN A 24 -9.89 -0.57 8.43
N PHE A 25 -10.37 -0.02 7.32
CA PHE A 25 -11.22 -0.75 6.38
C PHE A 25 -10.48 -1.95 5.77
N LYS A 26 -9.26 -1.73 5.26
CA LYS A 26 -8.44 -2.82 4.68
C LYS A 26 -8.10 -3.85 5.75
N ALA A 27 -7.70 -3.45 6.96
CA ALA A 27 -7.39 -4.37 8.05
C ALA A 27 -8.60 -5.20 8.51
N THR A 28 -9.79 -4.60 8.52
CA THR A 28 -11.04 -5.30 8.85
C THR A 28 -11.39 -6.34 7.80
N ILE A 29 -11.19 -6.04 6.51
CA ILE A 29 -11.37 -7.01 5.42
C ILE A 29 -10.37 -8.16 5.53
N ASP A 30 -9.11 -7.83 5.82
CA ASP A 30 -8.02 -8.80 5.95
C ASP A 30 -8.05 -9.58 7.28
N LYS A 31 -8.91 -9.16 8.22
CA LYS A 31 -8.98 -9.65 9.61
C LYS A 31 -7.62 -9.66 10.32
N ARG A 32 -6.78 -8.66 10.04
CA ARG A 32 -5.49 -8.48 10.70
C ARG A 32 -5.57 -7.41 11.78
N GLU A 33 -4.79 -7.57 12.84
CA GLU A 33 -4.61 -6.52 13.83
C GLU A 33 -3.65 -5.46 13.28
N LEU A 34 -4.06 -4.20 13.36
CA LEU A 34 -3.21 -3.05 13.06
C LEU A 34 -2.30 -2.80 14.25
N LYS A 35 -0.99 -2.89 14.05
CA LYS A 35 -0.01 -2.51 15.05
C LYS A 35 0.50 -1.11 14.77
N ALA A 36 0.84 -0.42 15.84
CA ALA A 36 1.46 0.90 15.80
C ALA A 36 2.70 0.96 14.88
N ASP A 37 3.53 -0.09 14.92
CA ASP A 37 4.75 -0.21 14.11
C ASP A 37 4.50 -0.71 12.68
N ASP A 38 3.24 -0.93 12.27
CA ASP A 38 2.96 -1.38 10.90
C ASP A 38 3.30 -0.31 9.87
N GLU A 39 4.13 -0.69 8.91
CA GLU A 39 4.45 0.14 7.77
C GLU A 39 3.38 -0.02 6.68
N ILE A 40 2.79 1.11 6.31
CA ILE A 40 1.65 1.20 5.41
C ILE A 40 2.09 2.02 4.19
N ALA A 41 2.06 1.38 3.03
CA ALA A 41 2.28 2.03 1.75
C ALA A 41 0.95 2.50 1.17
N ILE A 42 0.83 3.81 0.95
CA ILE A 42 -0.29 4.41 0.22
C ILE A 42 0.12 4.49 -1.25
N LEU A 43 -0.65 3.83 -2.11
CA LEU A 43 -0.51 3.90 -3.56
C LEU A 43 -1.61 4.78 -4.13
N ASN A 44 -1.25 5.79 -4.91
CA ASN A 44 -2.19 6.54 -5.71
C ASN A 44 -2.31 5.91 -7.09
N ILE A 45 -3.54 5.60 -7.53
CA ILE A 45 -3.80 5.09 -8.87
C ILE A 45 -3.93 6.27 -9.83
N ALA A 46 -2.85 6.54 -10.57
CA ALA A 46 -2.78 7.59 -11.57
C ALA A 46 -3.88 7.42 -12.63
N GLY A 47 -4.65 8.49 -12.84
CA GLY A 47 -5.84 8.48 -13.70
C GLY A 47 -7.16 8.30 -12.92
N THR A 48 -7.09 8.08 -11.60
CA THR A 48 -8.25 8.06 -10.71
C THR A 48 -7.98 8.90 -9.45
N SER A 49 -9.00 9.10 -8.63
CA SER A 49 -8.88 9.68 -7.28
C SER A 49 -8.88 8.59 -6.20
N THR A 50 -8.48 7.37 -6.56
CA THR A 50 -8.50 6.21 -5.67
C THR A 50 -7.13 5.97 -5.07
N HIS A 51 -7.09 5.95 -3.73
CA HIS A 51 -5.92 5.53 -2.96
C HIS A 51 -6.06 4.05 -2.60
N HIS A 52 -5.00 3.29 -2.84
CA HIS A 52 -4.90 1.88 -2.48
C HIS A 52 -3.93 1.73 -1.32
N VAL A 53 -4.42 1.14 -0.22
CA VAL A 53 -3.62 0.92 0.98
C VAL A 53 -3.01 -0.48 0.93
N LEU A 54 -1.69 -0.56 1.14
CA LEU A 54 -0.94 -1.80 1.25
C LEU A 54 -0.20 -1.85 2.59
N PHE A 55 -0.27 -2.99 3.26
CA PHE A 55 0.48 -3.24 4.49
C PHE A 55 1.80 -3.93 4.16
N LEU A 56 2.92 -3.23 4.32
CA LEU A 56 4.24 -3.77 4.01
C LEU A 56 4.60 -4.97 4.87
N ASP A 57 4.19 -4.98 6.14
CA ASP A 57 4.36 -6.12 7.07
C ASP A 57 3.75 -7.43 6.54
N SER A 58 2.68 -7.32 5.73
CA SER A 58 2.00 -8.51 5.17
C SER A 58 2.72 -9.10 3.95
N TYR A 59 3.60 -8.32 3.32
CA TYR A 59 4.35 -8.77 2.16
C TYR A 59 5.76 -9.16 2.58
N LYS A 60 6.33 -10.18 1.94
CA LYS A 60 7.75 -10.51 2.14
C LYS A 60 8.62 -10.05 0.99
N ASN A 61 8.00 -9.66 -0.13
CA ASN A 61 8.69 -9.24 -1.33
C ASN A 61 7.83 -8.31 -2.17
N THR A 62 8.49 -7.37 -2.84
CA THR A 62 7.88 -6.44 -3.80
C THR A 62 7.21 -7.12 -4.99
N ARG A 63 7.58 -8.36 -5.28
CA ARG A 63 6.95 -9.19 -6.31
C ARG A 63 5.51 -9.57 -5.99
N GLU A 64 5.16 -9.76 -4.72
CA GLU A 64 3.78 -10.09 -4.33
C GLU A 64 2.87 -8.89 -4.58
N ILE A 65 3.36 -7.70 -4.23
CA ILE A 65 2.68 -6.42 -4.48
C ILE A 65 2.51 -6.18 -5.98
N GLU A 66 3.56 -6.41 -6.78
CA GLU A 66 3.48 -6.30 -8.24
C GLU A 66 2.42 -7.24 -8.83
N LYS A 67 2.33 -8.46 -8.29
CA LYS A 67 1.40 -9.48 -8.77
C LYS A 67 -0.05 -9.13 -8.42
N GLU A 68 -0.32 -8.72 -7.19
CA GLU A 68 -1.65 -8.25 -6.76
C GLU A 68 -2.14 -7.06 -7.58
N LEU A 69 -1.27 -6.05 -7.76
CA LEU A 69 -1.63 -4.87 -8.56
C LEU A 69 -1.90 -5.26 -10.02
N LYS A 70 -1.11 -6.18 -10.57
CA LYS A 70 -1.31 -6.70 -11.93
C LYS A 70 -2.59 -7.50 -12.08
N GLU A 71 -3.02 -8.23 -11.05
CA GLU A 71 -4.34 -8.89 -11.00
C GLU A 71 -5.48 -7.86 -10.95
N ALA A 72 -5.25 -6.69 -10.35
CA ALA A 72 -6.18 -5.56 -10.30
C ALA A 72 -6.14 -4.61 -11.53
N ASP A 73 -5.51 -5.01 -12.64
CA ASP A 73 -5.26 -4.16 -13.84
C ASP A 73 -4.47 -2.86 -13.57
N ALA A 74 -3.72 -2.83 -12.46
CA ALA A 74 -2.85 -1.75 -12.06
C ALA A 74 -1.37 -2.11 -12.25
N LYS A 75 -0.59 -1.19 -12.80
CA LYS A 75 0.85 -1.34 -12.97
C LYS A 75 1.57 -0.49 -11.94
N ILE A 76 2.31 -1.13 -11.04
CA ILE A 76 3.18 -0.44 -10.11
C ILE A 76 4.39 0.17 -10.84
N ASN A 77 4.79 1.39 -10.45
CA ASN A 77 5.96 2.02 -11.03
C ASN A 77 7.26 1.41 -10.47
N HIS A 78 8.32 1.32 -11.29
CA HIS A 78 9.61 0.73 -10.88
C HIS A 78 10.24 1.47 -9.69
N THR A 79 10.02 2.78 -9.59
CA THR A 79 10.47 3.61 -8.46
C THR A 79 9.75 3.23 -7.18
N THR A 80 8.42 3.09 -7.23
CA THR A 80 7.58 2.62 -6.12
C THR A 80 8.05 1.26 -5.62
N LEU A 81 8.24 0.33 -6.54
CA LEU A 81 8.67 -1.04 -6.25
C LEU A 81 10.05 -1.05 -5.57
N LYS A 82 10.95 -0.17 -6.00
CA LYS A 82 12.28 -0.02 -5.39
C LYS A 82 12.25 0.61 -4.00
N ILE A 83 11.35 1.55 -3.74
CA ILE A 83 11.18 2.18 -2.42
C ILE A 83 10.58 1.18 -1.44
N ILE A 84 9.51 0.50 -1.84
CA ILE A 84 8.89 -0.58 -1.04
C ILE A 84 9.90 -1.71 -0.77
N GLY A 85 10.71 -2.07 -1.77
CA GLY A 85 11.76 -3.08 -1.60
C GLY A 85 12.94 -2.65 -0.74
N GLY A 86 13.06 -1.36 -0.39
CA GLY A 86 14.01 -0.89 0.61
C GLY A 86 13.47 -0.97 2.04
N HIS A 87 12.15 -1.14 2.19
CA HIS A 87 11.41 -1.26 3.46
C HIS A 87 10.89 -2.69 3.71
N LEU A 88 11.25 -3.65 2.85
CA LEU A 88 10.89 -5.08 2.93
C LEU A 88 12.14 -5.92 3.22
#